data_AF-A0A2K2CEW5-F1
#
_entry.id   AF-A0A2K2CEW5-F1
#
_cell.length_a   1.000
_cell.length_b   1.000
_cell.length_c   1.000
_cell.angle_alpha   90.00
_cell.angle_beta   90.00
_cell.angle_gamma   90.00
#
_symmetry.space_group_name_H-M   'P 1'
#
loop_
_entity.id
_entity.type
_entity.pdbx_description
1 polymer ?
#
loop_
_entity_poly.entity_id
_entity_poly.type
_entity_poly.pdbx_seq_one_letter_code
_entity_poly.pdbx_strand_id
1 'polypeptide(L)'
;MADDGSFSKYLTNDPRGLLSLYNAAHLLVQGEPILEEAISFARHHLESMSGSLKSPLAGEVKRALHIPLPRTCRRAETLHYISNYEKEEGHDPILLELAKLDFNLLQYVHLKELRAITEWDERAVSLLPDYLKKLYIELLRTFKNIEAEMPRNINYDIAYLKKAIQNNVMGYLQEAEWSHKNHKPSFEEQINLTSVTIGTPALCVCMMAGMDNMEMKQTLEWTSSVPGPVIAAAKIGRFMNDIAAFERRKCKGDVASTVECYINDHGVTGEVAIARIDTLLEVEWRTLNQARFENRAMLPALQRIIGLARSATFFFDNRNDAYTSSKHLRRTIESFFVKPI
;
A
#
# COMPACT_ATOMS: atom_id res chain seq x y z
N MET A 1 28.60 -2.79 -17.46
CA MET A 1 29.31 -3.73 -16.57
C MET A 1 30.78 -3.69 -16.91
N ALA A 2 31.67 -4.03 -15.98
CA ALA A 2 33.07 -4.28 -16.28
C ALA A 2 33.22 -5.63 -17.01
N ASP A 3 34.43 -5.90 -17.53
CA ASP A 3 34.72 -7.11 -18.30
C ASP A 3 34.54 -8.40 -17.50
N ASP A 4 34.53 -8.32 -16.16
CA ASP A 4 34.29 -9.43 -15.23
C ASP A 4 32.80 -9.62 -14.85
N GLY A 5 31.90 -8.83 -15.44
CA GLY A 5 30.47 -8.86 -15.14
C GLY A 5 30.05 -8.05 -13.92
N SER A 6 30.98 -7.39 -13.21
CA SER A 6 30.65 -6.54 -12.06
C SER A 6 30.14 -5.16 -12.46
N PHE A 7 29.49 -4.45 -11.53
CA PHE A 7 29.13 -3.04 -11.74
C PHE A 7 30.39 -2.18 -11.85
N SER A 8 30.40 -1.31 -12.88
CA SER A 8 31.58 -0.52 -13.21
C SER A 8 31.92 0.49 -12.11
N LYS A 9 33.19 0.58 -11.73
CA LYS A 9 33.69 1.58 -10.77
C LYS A 9 33.46 3.03 -11.22
N TYR A 10 33.28 3.29 -12.51
CA TYR A 10 32.95 4.63 -12.99
C TYR A 10 31.58 5.12 -12.50
N LEU A 11 30.65 4.20 -12.19
CA LEU A 11 29.32 4.55 -11.66
C LEU A 11 29.38 5.03 -10.20
N THR A 12 30.45 4.74 -9.45
CA THR A 12 30.52 5.03 -8.01
C THR A 12 30.59 6.53 -7.70
N ASN A 13 30.86 7.36 -8.71
CA ASN A 13 30.95 8.81 -8.59
C ASN A 13 29.74 9.54 -9.21
N ASP A 14 28.76 8.81 -9.73
CA ASP A 14 27.53 9.37 -10.30
C ASP A 14 26.32 9.11 -9.37
N PRO A 15 26.03 10.02 -8.42
CA PRO A 15 24.91 9.85 -7.50
C PRO A 15 23.55 9.74 -8.21
N ARG A 16 23.36 10.42 -9.35
CA ARG A 16 22.09 10.38 -10.09
C ARG A 16 21.91 9.04 -10.80
N GLY A 17 22.98 8.54 -11.42
CA GLY A 17 23.02 7.21 -12.01
C GLY A 17 22.77 6.12 -10.98
N LEU A 18 23.44 6.20 -9.81
CA LEU A 18 23.24 5.25 -8.71
C LEU A 18 21.81 5.29 -8.14
N LEU A 19 21.25 6.48 -7.94
CA LEU A 19 19.86 6.62 -7.47
C LEU A 19 18.86 6.03 -8.48
N SER A 20 19.10 6.23 -9.78
CA SER A 20 18.29 5.66 -10.85
C SER A 20 18.40 4.14 -10.89
N LEU A 21 19.61 3.60 -10.80
CA LEU A 21 19.87 2.16 -10.73
C LEU A 21 19.20 1.53 -9.51
N TYR A 22 19.37 2.13 -8.33
CA TYR A 22 18.75 1.68 -7.09
C TYR A 22 17.23 1.59 -7.22
N ASN A 23 16.58 2.66 -7.70
CA ASN A 23 15.12 2.67 -7.85
C ASN A 23 14.63 1.69 -8.93
N ALA A 24 15.34 1.59 -10.06
CA ALA A 24 14.98 0.65 -11.13
C ALA A 24 15.11 -0.81 -10.66
N ALA A 25 16.18 -1.13 -9.92
CA ALA A 25 16.43 -2.48 -9.45
C ALA A 25 15.36 -2.97 -8.45
N HIS A 26 14.66 -2.08 -7.74
CA HIS A 26 13.52 -2.46 -6.88
C HIS A 26 12.25 -2.89 -7.65
N LEU A 27 12.27 -2.85 -8.99
CA LEU A 27 11.26 -3.48 -9.84
C LEU A 27 11.57 -4.96 -10.13
N LEU A 28 12.60 -5.53 -9.49
CA LEU A 28 12.96 -6.93 -9.68
C LEU A 28 11.80 -7.91 -9.42
N VAL A 29 11.84 -9.01 -10.14
CA VAL A 29 10.97 -10.18 -10.00
C VAL A 29 11.77 -11.35 -9.40
N GLN A 30 11.16 -12.54 -9.32
CA GLN A 30 11.84 -13.71 -8.78
C GLN A 30 12.93 -14.21 -9.72
N GLY A 31 14.09 -14.56 -9.16
CA GLY A 31 15.20 -15.14 -9.92
C GLY A 31 16.09 -14.13 -10.64
N GLU A 32 16.13 -12.87 -10.21
CA GLU A 32 16.98 -11.82 -10.80
C GLU A 32 18.14 -11.40 -9.86
N PRO A 33 19.16 -12.26 -9.64
CA PRO A 33 20.25 -11.99 -8.70
C PRO A 33 21.08 -10.75 -9.08
N ILE A 34 21.14 -10.41 -10.36
CA ILE A 34 21.85 -9.21 -10.84
C ILE A 34 21.19 -7.91 -10.34
N LEU A 35 19.86 -7.90 -10.16
CA LEU A 35 19.16 -6.74 -9.62
C LEU A 35 19.27 -6.69 -8.08
N GLU A 36 19.39 -7.84 -7.41
CA GLU A 36 19.73 -7.88 -5.97
C GLU A 36 21.14 -7.31 -5.72
N GLU A 37 22.10 -7.67 -6.56
CA GLU A 37 23.44 -7.08 -6.55
C GLU A 37 23.40 -5.58 -6.86
N ALA A 38 22.61 -5.16 -7.85
CA ALA A 38 22.43 -3.74 -8.19
C ALA A 38 21.90 -2.91 -7.01
N ILE A 39 20.91 -3.44 -6.27
CA ILE A 39 20.38 -2.79 -5.07
C ILE A 39 21.49 -2.62 -4.03
N SER A 40 22.24 -3.69 -3.76
CA SER A 40 23.31 -3.68 -2.75
C SER A 40 24.44 -2.73 -3.13
N PHE A 41 24.89 -2.79 -4.38
CA PHE A 41 25.91 -1.91 -4.94
C PHE A 41 25.52 -0.45 -4.88
N ALA A 42 24.32 -0.11 -5.40
CA ALA A 42 23.87 1.27 -5.44
C ALA A 42 23.62 1.83 -4.04
N ARG A 43 23.02 1.05 -3.13
CA ARG A 43 22.82 1.42 -1.73
C ARG A 43 24.14 1.76 -1.06
N HIS A 44 25.13 0.88 -1.13
CA HIS A 44 26.43 1.06 -0.49
C HIS A 44 27.09 2.38 -0.90
N HIS A 45 27.12 2.66 -2.21
CA HIS A 45 27.74 3.89 -2.72
C HIS A 45 26.93 5.15 -2.36
N LEU A 46 25.59 5.10 -2.45
CA LEU A 46 24.72 6.21 -2.05
C LEU A 46 24.85 6.55 -0.55
N GLU A 47 24.92 5.54 0.31
CA GLU A 47 25.15 5.71 1.75
C GLU A 47 26.53 6.33 2.02
N SER A 48 27.57 5.85 1.33
CA SER A 48 28.95 6.34 1.45
C SER A 48 29.09 7.83 1.08
N MET A 49 28.39 8.30 0.05
CA MET A 49 28.45 9.70 -0.39
C MET A 49 27.39 10.62 0.24
N SER A 50 26.50 10.08 1.08
CA SER A 50 25.34 10.83 1.62
C SER A 50 25.71 12.16 2.30
N GLY A 51 26.88 12.23 2.95
CA GLY A 51 27.36 13.45 3.62
C GLY A 51 27.92 14.54 2.70
N SER A 52 28.24 14.23 1.43
CA SER A 52 28.81 15.19 0.47
C SER A 52 27.82 15.70 -0.57
N LEU A 53 26.63 15.08 -0.66
CA LEU A 53 25.59 15.48 -1.61
C LEU A 53 24.98 16.84 -1.23
N LYS A 54 24.73 17.66 -2.26
CA LYS A 54 24.00 18.94 -2.11
C LYS A 54 22.50 18.73 -2.27
N SER A 55 21.71 19.62 -1.67
CA SER A 55 20.27 19.73 -1.93
C SER A 55 20.02 20.15 -3.38
N PRO A 56 18.97 19.65 -4.07
CA PRO A 56 17.91 18.76 -3.57
C PRO A 56 18.26 17.26 -3.53
N LEU A 57 19.31 16.84 -4.24
CA LEU A 57 19.67 15.43 -4.45
C LEU A 57 19.93 14.67 -3.15
N ALA A 58 20.58 15.30 -2.16
CA ALA A 58 20.78 14.68 -0.84
C ALA A 58 19.46 14.24 -0.18
N GLY A 59 18.41 15.06 -0.33
CA GLY A 59 17.08 14.74 0.18
C GLY A 59 16.43 13.58 -0.56
N GLU A 60 16.61 13.49 -1.87
CA GLU A 60 16.10 12.39 -2.71
C GLU A 60 16.75 11.07 -2.37
N VAL A 61 18.09 11.06 -2.29
CA VAL A 61 18.85 9.88 -1.91
C VAL A 61 18.42 9.39 -0.53
N LYS A 62 18.30 10.30 0.44
CA LYS A 62 17.83 9.96 1.78
C LYS A 62 16.44 9.32 1.77
N ARG A 63 15.48 9.87 1.00
CA ARG A 63 14.13 9.31 0.91
C ARG A 63 14.12 7.95 0.21
N ALA A 64 14.83 7.80 -0.90
CA ALA A 64 14.87 6.54 -1.65
C ALA A 64 15.54 5.39 -0.87
N LEU A 65 16.62 5.69 -0.13
CA LEU A 65 17.28 4.70 0.73
C LEU A 65 16.39 4.23 1.88
N HIS A 66 15.47 5.09 2.32
CA HIS A 66 14.47 4.81 3.34
C HIS A 66 13.30 3.98 2.79
N ILE A 67 12.60 4.48 1.77
CA ILE A 67 11.61 3.73 0.99
C ILE A 67 11.92 3.93 -0.50
N PRO A 68 12.22 2.86 -1.26
CA PRO A 68 12.54 2.99 -2.67
C PRO A 68 11.35 3.53 -3.47
N LEU A 69 11.62 4.29 -4.53
CA LEU A 69 10.60 4.99 -5.31
C LEU A 69 9.46 4.07 -5.81
N PRO A 70 9.72 2.83 -6.29
CA PRO A 70 8.65 1.92 -6.70
C PRO A 70 7.69 1.49 -5.60
N ARG A 71 8.04 1.67 -4.33
CA ARG A 71 7.23 1.31 -3.16
C ARG A 71 6.63 2.51 -2.44
N THR A 72 6.98 3.73 -2.85
CA THR A 72 6.50 4.97 -2.23
C THR A 72 5.11 5.35 -2.75
N CYS A 73 4.27 5.90 -1.87
CA CYS A 73 3.00 6.51 -2.26
C CYS A 73 3.25 7.68 -3.22
N ARG A 74 2.78 7.56 -4.47
CA ARG A 74 3.10 8.52 -5.55
C ARG A 74 2.73 9.95 -5.17
N ARG A 75 1.54 10.17 -4.61
CA ARG A 75 1.06 11.51 -4.22
C ARG A 75 1.95 12.16 -3.15
N ALA A 76 2.52 11.35 -2.25
CA ALA A 76 3.48 11.82 -1.25
C ALA A 76 4.81 12.23 -1.87
N GLU A 77 5.36 11.39 -2.74
CA GLU A 77 6.63 11.72 -3.39
C GLU A 77 6.49 12.89 -4.36
N THR A 78 5.35 13.04 -5.05
CA THR A 78 5.11 14.17 -5.95
C THR A 78 5.27 15.53 -5.27
N LEU A 79 4.83 15.69 -4.01
CA LEU A 79 5.06 16.93 -3.26
C LEU A 79 6.55 17.26 -3.12
N HIS A 80 7.34 16.24 -2.76
CA HIS A 80 8.78 16.40 -2.61
C HIS A 80 9.44 16.66 -3.97
N TYR A 81 8.99 15.98 -5.01
CA TYR A 81 9.52 16.10 -6.36
C TYR A 81 9.27 17.49 -6.96
N ILE A 82 8.05 18.05 -6.81
CA ILE A 82 7.75 19.42 -7.28
C ILE A 82 8.65 20.44 -6.59
N SER A 83 8.82 20.33 -5.26
CA SER A 83 9.71 21.24 -4.50
C SER A 83 11.19 21.07 -4.84
N ASN A 84 11.61 19.87 -5.24
CA ASN A 84 12.97 19.60 -5.68
C ASN A 84 13.23 20.11 -7.09
N TYR A 85 12.32 19.84 -8.02
CA TYR A 85 12.41 20.26 -9.43
C TYR A 85 12.48 21.78 -9.57
N GLU A 86 11.73 22.52 -8.76
CA GLU A 86 11.80 23.98 -8.68
C GLU A 86 13.21 24.51 -8.33
N LYS A 87 14.01 23.71 -7.60
CA LYS A 87 15.38 24.06 -7.20
C LYS A 87 16.43 23.58 -8.19
N GLU A 88 16.04 22.82 -9.21
CA GLU A 88 16.97 22.35 -10.23
C GLU A 88 17.35 23.49 -11.19
N GLU A 89 18.65 23.60 -11.46
CA GLU A 89 19.17 24.52 -12.47
C GLU A 89 18.74 24.04 -13.86
N GLY A 90 18.06 24.90 -14.62
CA GLY A 90 17.56 24.56 -15.96
C GLY A 90 16.22 23.81 -15.99
N HIS A 91 15.46 23.78 -14.88
CA HIS A 91 14.11 23.23 -14.90
C HIS A 91 13.20 23.94 -15.91
N ASP A 92 12.25 23.21 -16.49
CA ASP A 92 11.26 23.76 -17.40
C ASP A 92 10.14 24.44 -16.57
N PRO A 93 9.96 25.77 -16.69
CA PRO A 93 8.97 26.49 -15.90
C PRO A 93 7.53 26.11 -16.28
N ILE A 94 7.27 25.70 -17.53
CA ILE A 94 5.94 25.30 -17.99
C ILE A 94 5.56 23.96 -17.35
N LEU A 95 6.51 23.01 -17.31
CA LEU A 95 6.27 21.72 -16.64
C LEU A 95 6.08 21.89 -15.14
N LEU A 96 6.85 22.78 -14.50
CA LEU A 96 6.69 23.08 -13.08
C LEU A 96 5.31 23.68 -12.77
N GLU A 97 4.88 24.66 -13.57
CA GLU A 97 3.56 25.29 -13.43
C GLU A 97 2.43 24.27 -13.63
N LEU A 98 2.52 23.45 -14.67
CA LEU A 98 1.56 22.38 -14.94
C LEU A 98 1.45 21.40 -13.76
N ALA A 99 2.59 20.97 -13.20
CA ALA A 99 2.60 20.05 -12.07
C ALA A 99 1.97 20.65 -10.80
N LYS A 100 2.21 21.94 -10.52
CA LYS A 100 1.59 22.66 -9.39
C LYS A 100 0.07 22.78 -9.58
N LEU A 101 -0.37 23.16 -10.78
CA LEU A 101 -1.79 23.30 -11.11
C LEU A 101 -2.54 21.97 -11.01
N ASP A 102 -1.98 20.89 -11.58
CA ASP A 102 -2.57 19.54 -11.52
C ASP A 102 -2.69 19.02 -10.09
N PHE A 103 -1.64 19.18 -9.27
CA PHE A 103 -1.67 18.76 -7.88
C PHE A 103 -2.76 19.47 -7.08
N ASN A 104 -2.87 20.80 -7.23
CA ASN A 104 -3.86 21.64 -6.56
C ASN A 104 -5.29 21.33 -7.04
N LEU A 105 -5.48 21.06 -8.33
CA LEU A 105 -6.78 20.63 -8.88
C LEU A 105 -7.23 19.30 -8.27
N LEU A 106 -6.36 18.30 -8.23
CA LEU A 106 -6.68 17.01 -7.61
C LEU A 106 -6.91 17.14 -6.10
N GLN A 107 -6.17 18.02 -5.40
CA GLN A 107 -6.43 18.33 -3.99
C GLN A 107 -7.85 18.86 -3.79
N TYR A 108 -8.31 19.76 -4.67
CA TYR A 108 -9.68 20.30 -4.62
C TYR A 108 -10.75 19.23 -4.87
N VAL A 109 -10.51 18.30 -5.81
CA VAL A 109 -11.40 17.15 -6.04
C VAL A 109 -11.47 16.27 -4.79
N HIS A 110 -10.33 15.90 -4.20
CA HIS A 110 -10.30 15.08 -2.99
C HIS A 110 -10.99 15.74 -1.79
N LEU A 111 -10.92 17.07 -1.67
CA LEU A 111 -11.66 17.80 -0.63
C LEU A 111 -13.19 17.70 -0.81
N LYS A 112 -13.69 17.69 -2.04
CA LYS A 112 -15.11 17.43 -2.32
C LYS A 112 -15.50 15.99 -1.98
N GLU A 113 -14.66 15.02 -2.35
CA GLU A 113 -14.86 13.60 -2.02
C GLU A 113 -14.94 13.41 -0.51
N LEU A 114 -13.99 13.99 0.25
CA LEU A 114 -13.99 13.94 1.71
C LEU A 114 -15.26 14.56 2.31
N ARG A 115 -15.71 15.71 1.78
CA ARG A 115 -16.96 16.34 2.25
C ARG A 115 -18.17 15.45 2.05
N ALA A 116 -18.32 14.86 0.86
CA ALA A 116 -19.42 13.95 0.56
C ALA A 116 -19.39 12.69 1.45
N ILE A 117 -18.20 12.13 1.68
CA ILE A 117 -18.00 10.99 2.59
C ILE A 117 -18.37 11.36 4.03
N THR A 118 -18.18 12.61 4.47
CA THR A 118 -18.52 13.04 5.84
C THR A 118 -20.01 13.31 6.11
N GLU A 119 -20.89 13.31 5.10
CA GLU A 119 -22.31 13.73 5.21
C GLU A 119 -23.33 12.58 5.50
N TRP A 120 -22.90 11.37 5.92
CA TRP A 120 -23.70 10.16 6.28
C TRP A 120 -25.14 10.38 6.89
N ASP A 121 -26.24 9.85 6.31
CA ASP A 121 -27.68 9.86 6.79
C ASP A 121 -28.18 8.44 7.15
N GLU A 122 -29.28 8.13 7.90
CA GLU A 122 -29.44 7.15 9.02
C GLU A 122 -30.65 6.12 9.17
N ARG A 123 -31.57 5.91 8.22
CA ARG A 123 -32.86 5.14 8.38
C ARG A 123 -32.99 3.59 8.20
N ALA A 124 -32.39 2.66 8.98
CA ALA A 124 -32.79 1.20 8.89
C ALA A 124 -32.56 0.30 10.14
N VAL A 125 -32.94 0.78 11.32
CA VAL A 125 -32.42 0.41 12.66
C VAL A 125 -32.87 -0.95 13.26
N SER A 126 -33.93 -1.62 12.86
CA SER A 126 -34.71 -2.41 13.83
C SER A 126 -34.24 -3.82 14.25
N LEU A 127 -33.09 -4.37 13.80
CA LEU A 127 -32.77 -5.81 13.98
C LEU A 127 -31.45 -6.18 14.70
N LEU A 128 -30.68 -5.22 15.22
CA LEU A 128 -29.39 -5.47 15.88
C LEU A 128 -29.41 -5.04 17.36
N PRO A 129 -28.38 -5.31 18.18
CA PRO A 129 -28.21 -4.62 19.46
C PRO A 129 -28.04 -3.10 19.24
N ASP A 130 -28.57 -2.26 20.14
CA ASP A 130 -28.69 -0.80 19.92
C ASP A 130 -27.40 -0.11 19.47
N TYR A 131 -26.24 -0.56 19.97
CA TYR A 131 -24.94 -0.01 19.61
C TYR A 131 -24.46 -0.36 18.19
N LEU A 132 -24.94 -1.46 17.59
CA LEU A 132 -24.57 -1.89 16.22
C LEU A 132 -25.58 -1.50 15.17
N LYS A 133 -26.83 -1.21 15.57
CA LYS A 133 -27.90 -0.82 14.65
C LYS A 133 -27.42 0.30 13.73
N LYS A 134 -26.91 1.41 14.28
CA LYS A 134 -26.42 2.56 13.50
C LYS A 134 -25.36 2.18 12.46
N LEU A 135 -24.32 1.44 12.85
CA LEU A 135 -23.23 1.04 11.96
C LEU A 135 -23.72 0.19 10.77
N TYR A 136 -24.57 -0.80 11.03
CA TYR A 136 -25.07 -1.70 9.97
C TYR A 136 -25.99 -0.98 8.97
N ILE A 137 -26.77 -0.02 9.46
CA ILE A 137 -27.62 0.82 8.63
C ILE A 137 -26.80 1.67 7.69
N GLU A 138 -25.78 2.35 8.21
CA GLU A 138 -24.88 3.17 7.40
C GLU A 138 -24.22 2.33 6.32
N LEU A 139 -23.79 1.13 6.67
CA LEU A 139 -23.26 0.18 5.70
C LEU A 139 -24.27 -0.13 4.59
N LEU A 140 -25.49 -0.54 4.94
CA LEU A 140 -26.53 -0.88 3.94
C LEU A 140 -26.92 0.31 3.06
N ARG A 141 -26.97 1.53 3.61
CA ARG A 141 -27.27 2.74 2.84
C ARG A 141 -26.13 3.11 1.91
N THR A 142 -24.90 3.01 2.39
CA THR A 142 -23.72 3.25 1.54
C THR A 142 -23.78 2.39 0.29
N PHE A 143 -24.14 1.11 0.43
CA PHE A 143 -24.33 0.21 -0.71
C PHE A 143 -25.46 0.65 -1.66
N LYS A 144 -26.59 1.13 -1.14
CA LYS A 144 -27.70 1.65 -1.97
C LYS A 144 -27.31 2.94 -2.69
N ASN A 145 -26.56 3.82 -2.03
CA ASN A 145 -26.08 5.08 -2.62
C ASN A 145 -25.07 4.79 -3.74
N ILE A 146 -24.11 3.90 -3.50
CA ILE A 146 -23.18 3.42 -4.52
C ILE A 146 -23.97 2.88 -5.72
N GLU A 147 -24.93 1.99 -5.50
CA GLU A 147 -25.76 1.43 -6.58
C GLU A 147 -26.53 2.51 -7.36
N ALA A 148 -27.00 3.58 -6.70
CA ALA A 148 -27.73 4.67 -7.33
C ALA A 148 -26.85 5.64 -8.14
N GLU A 149 -25.58 5.83 -7.75
CA GLU A 149 -24.62 6.68 -8.45
C GLU A 149 -24.00 6.01 -9.68
N MET A 150 -24.15 4.69 -9.82
CA MET A 150 -23.55 3.94 -10.92
C MET A 150 -24.25 4.22 -12.27
N PRO A 151 -23.50 4.46 -13.36
CA PRO A 151 -24.08 4.70 -14.68
C PRO A 151 -24.91 3.51 -15.18
N ARG A 152 -26.15 3.77 -15.63
CA ARG A 152 -27.09 2.72 -16.07
C ARG A 152 -26.64 1.94 -17.32
N ASN A 153 -25.70 2.49 -18.08
CA ASN A 153 -25.11 1.89 -19.29
C ASN A 153 -23.92 0.96 -18.98
N ILE A 154 -23.53 0.82 -17.72
CA ILE A 154 -22.45 -0.08 -17.29
C ILE A 154 -23.09 -1.37 -16.74
N ASN A 155 -22.62 -2.52 -17.23
CA ASN A 155 -23.02 -3.84 -16.73
C ASN A 155 -22.35 -4.10 -15.36
N TYR A 156 -22.86 -3.45 -14.33
CA TYR A 156 -22.34 -3.48 -12.96
C TYR A 156 -23.25 -4.31 -12.05
N ASP A 157 -22.63 -5.15 -11.22
CA ASP A 157 -23.35 -5.97 -10.23
C ASP A 157 -22.84 -5.65 -8.82
N ILE A 158 -23.68 -5.00 -8.02
CA ILE A 158 -23.41 -4.66 -6.62
C ILE A 158 -23.15 -5.92 -5.76
N ALA A 159 -23.54 -7.11 -6.23
CA ALA A 159 -23.30 -8.38 -5.56
C ALA A 159 -21.80 -8.65 -5.36
N TYR A 160 -20.92 -8.23 -6.27
CA TYR A 160 -19.48 -8.40 -6.12
C TYR A 160 -18.96 -7.70 -4.85
N LEU A 161 -19.35 -6.45 -4.62
CA LEU A 161 -18.89 -5.69 -3.47
C LEU A 161 -19.52 -6.21 -2.17
N LYS A 162 -20.82 -6.52 -2.20
CA LYS A 162 -21.51 -7.14 -1.05
C LYS A 162 -20.81 -8.44 -0.66
N LYS A 163 -20.47 -9.29 -1.64
CA LYS A 163 -19.76 -10.55 -1.41
C LYS A 163 -18.35 -10.32 -0.85
N ALA A 164 -17.63 -9.33 -1.35
CA ALA A 164 -16.29 -9.00 -0.87
C ALA A 164 -16.30 -8.55 0.60
N ILE A 165 -17.27 -7.69 1.00
CA ILE A 165 -17.46 -7.30 2.40
C ILE A 165 -17.91 -8.49 3.26
N GLN A 166 -18.82 -9.34 2.77
CA GLN A 166 -19.23 -10.54 3.49
C GLN A 166 -18.03 -11.46 3.78
N ASN A 167 -17.16 -11.70 2.80
CA ASN A 167 -15.95 -12.48 2.97
C ASN A 167 -15.02 -11.87 4.05
N ASN A 168 -14.86 -10.55 4.04
CA ASN A 168 -14.09 -9.85 5.06
C ASN A 168 -14.68 -10.01 6.47
N VAL A 169 -15.99 -9.84 6.61
CA VAL A 169 -16.71 -9.98 7.89
C VAL A 169 -16.68 -11.43 8.40
N MET A 170 -16.81 -12.42 7.53
CA MET A 170 -16.64 -13.83 7.91
C MET A 170 -15.23 -14.10 8.44
N GLY A 171 -14.21 -13.48 7.84
CA GLY A 171 -12.84 -13.57 8.35
C GLY A 171 -12.70 -12.95 9.75
N TYR A 172 -13.26 -11.76 9.99
CA TYR A 172 -13.27 -11.15 11.31
C TYR A 172 -14.01 -12.00 12.36
N LEU A 173 -15.10 -12.67 11.97
CA LEU A 173 -15.81 -13.59 12.86
C LEU A 173 -14.88 -14.75 13.27
N GLN A 174 -14.16 -15.34 12.30
CA GLN A 174 -13.22 -16.41 12.57
C GLN A 174 -12.06 -15.95 13.49
N GLU A 175 -11.55 -14.73 13.30
CA GLU A 175 -10.55 -14.15 14.22
C GLU A 175 -11.12 -13.95 15.64
N ALA A 176 -12.34 -13.42 15.74
CA ALA A 176 -13.01 -13.25 17.03
C ALA A 176 -13.21 -14.60 17.74
N GLU A 177 -13.55 -15.66 17.00
CA GLU A 177 -13.60 -17.01 17.55
C GLU A 177 -12.24 -17.51 18.04
N TRP A 178 -11.17 -17.26 17.29
CA TRP A 178 -9.81 -17.61 17.72
C TRP A 178 -9.43 -16.89 19.02
N SER A 179 -9.67 -15.59 19.10
CA SER A 179 -9.44 -14.80 20.32
C SER A 179 -10.27 -15.35 21.49
N HIS A 180 -11.58 -15.55 21.31
CA HIS A 180 -12.47 -16.00 22.37
C HIS A 180 -12.11 -17.40 22.91
N LYS A 181 -11.70 -18.31 22.02
CA LYS A 181 -11.30 -19.68 22.36
C LYS A 181 -9.84 -19.76 22.83
N ASN A 182 -9.10 -18.64 22.90
CA ASN A 182 -7.65 -18.60 23.09
C ASN A 182 -6.90 -19.54 22.13
N HIS A 183 -7.45 -19.73 20.93
CA HIS A 183 -6.83 -20.54 19.91
C HIS A 183 -5.61 -19.82 19.36
N LYS A 184 -4.50 -20.54 19.22
CA LYS A 184 -3.27 -20.04 18.62
C LYS A 184 -3.15 -20.67 17.24
N PRO A 185 -3.50 -19.94 16.16
CA PRO A 185 -3.33 -20.46 14.81
C PRO A 185 -1.84 -20.61 14.50
N SER A 186 -1.50 -21.56 13.62
CA SER A 186 -0.18 -21.58 12.98
C SER A 186 0.04 -20.30 12.16
N PHE A 187 1.29 -20.00 11.83
CA PHE A 187 1.66 -18.89 10.96
C PHE A 187 0.94 -18.95 9.61
N GLU A 188 0.79 -20.15 9.03
CA GLU A 188 0.11 -20.35 7.75
C GLU A 188 -1.41 -20.16 7.86
N GLU A 189 -2.06 -20.69 8.89
CA GLU A 189 -3.48 -20.46 9.13
C GLU A 189 -3.76 -18.98 9.37
N GLN A 190 -2.91 -18.32 10.17
CA GLN A 190 -3.03 -16.90 10.49
C GLN A 190 -2.92 -16.06 9.21
N ILE A 191 -1.89 -16.24 8.39
CA ILE A 191 -1.71 -15.40 7.20
C ILE A 191 -2.82 -15.60 6.17
N ASN A 192 -3.30 -16.83 6.01
CA ASN A 192 -4.38 -17.15 5.07
C ASN A 192 -5.68 -16.45 5.46
N LEU A 193 -6.02 -16.43 6.75
CA LEU A 193 -7.19 -15.70 7.22
C LEU A 193 -6.95 -14.19 7.20
N THR A 194 -5.84 -13.73 7.75
CA THR A 194 -5.63 -12.31 8.02
C THR A 194 -5.27 -11.49 6.79
N SER A 195 -4.88 -12.14 5.69
CA SER A 195 -4.81 -11.53 4.35
C SER A 195 -6.20 -11.22 3.78
N VAL A 196 -7.26 -11.88 4.26
CA VAL A 196 -8.64 -11.49 3.96
C VAL A 196 -9.03 -10.31 4.85
N THR A 197 -8.83 -10.43 6.17
CA THR A 197 -9.35 -9.49 7.17
C THR A 197 -8.62 -8.15 7.23
N ILE A 198 -7.41 -8.04 6.67
CA ILE A 198 -6.75 -6.74 6.46
C ILE A 198 -7.58 -5.82 5.54
N GLY A 199 -8.61 -6.35 4.87
CA GLY A 199 -9.57 -5.60 4.07
C GLY A 199 -9.09 -5.30 2.65
N THR A 200 -7.84 -5.60 2.32
CA THR A 200 -7.26 -5.38 0.99
C THR A 200 -8.07 -6.02 -0.14
N PRO A 201 -8.48 -7.30 -0.08
CA PRO A 201 -9.31 -7.88 -1.14
C PRO A 201 -10.65 -7.14 -1.34
N ALA A 202 -11.30 -6.74 -0.25
CA ALA A 202 -12.56 -6.00 -0.32
C ALA A 202 -12.36 -4.59 -0.89
N LEU A 203 -11.33 -3.87 -0.45
CA LEU A 203 -10.96 -2.56 -0.97
C LEU A 203 -10.62 -2.63 -2.46
N CYS A 204 -9.89 -3.66 -2.90
CA CYS A 204 -9.60 -3.87 -4.31
C CYS A 204 -10.88 -3.95 -5.15
N VAL A 205 -11.85 -4.77 -4.75
CA VAL A 205 -13.14 -4.87 -5.46
C VAL A 205 -13.88 -3.52 -5.47
N CYS A 206 -13.94 -2.83 -4.33
CA CYS A 206 -14.58 -1.51 -4.24
C CYS A 206 -13.90 -0.45 -5.13
N MET A 207 -12.56 -0.44 -5.22
CA MET A 207 -11.84 0.49 -6.09
C MET A 207 -12.10 0.27 -7.58
N MET A 208 -12.38 -0.98 -8.00
CA MET A 208 -12.75 -1.28 -9.39
C MET A 208 -14.19 -0.87 -9.71
N ALA A 209 -15.04 -0.79 -8.69
CA ALA A 209 -16.46 -0.48 -8.81
C ALA A 209 -16.79 0.96 -9.25
N GLY A 210 -15.80 1.82 -9.49
CA GLY A 210 -16.00 3.18 -10.01
C GLY A 210 -15.17 3.48 -11.26
N MET A 211 -14.62 2.45 -11.91
CA MET A 211 -13.80 2.63 -13.11
C MET A 211 -14.65 2.90 -14.34
N ASP A 212 -14.57 4.10 -14.91
CA ASP A 212 -15.20 4.44 -16.18
C ASP A 212 -14.50 3.72 -17.34
N ASN A 213 -14.89 2.48 -17.64
CA ASN A 213 -14.47 1.79 -18.87
C ASN A 213 -15.46 0.69 -19.32
N MET A 214 -15.32 0.26 -20.58
CA MET A 214 -16.08 -0.85 -21.18
C MET A 214 -15.71 -2.25 -20.61
N GLU A 215 -14.68 -2.35 -19.78
CA GLU A 215 -14.10 -3.59 -19.24
C GLU A 215 -14.30 -3.73 -17.72
N MET A 216 -15.16 -2.89 -17.11
CA MET A 216 -15.35 -2.83 -15.65
C MET A 216 -15.78 -4.20 -15.12
N LYS A 217 -16.70 -4.86 -15.82
CA LYS A 217 -17.19 -6.19 -15.47
C LYS A 217 -16.06 -7.22 -15.44
N GLN A 218 -15.25 -7.29 -16.49
CA GLN A 218 -14.12 -8.21 -16.58
C GLN A 218 -13.10 -7.95 -15.45
N THR A 219 -12.85 -6.67 -15.17
CA THR A 219 -11.94 -6.24 -14.10
C THR A 219 -12.49 -6.61 -12.72
N LEU A 220 -13.79 -6.44 -12.49
CA LEU A 220 -14.47 -6.83 -11.25
C LEU A 220 -14.48 -8.35 -11.07
N GLU A 221 -14.80 -9.11 -12.10
CA GLU A 221 -14.74 -10.58 -12.11
C GLU A 221 -13.33 -11.05 -11.76
N TRP A 222 -12.32 -10.55 -12.47
CA TRP A 222 -10.92 -10.88 -12.20
C TRP A 222 -10.52 -10.52 -10.77
N THR A 223 -10.82 -9.31 -10.30
CA THR A 223 -10.43 -8.85 -8.95
C THR A 223 -11.17 -9.61 -7.84
N SER A 224 -12.45 -9.89 -8.04
CA SER A 224 -13.30 -10.62 -7.08
C SER A 224 -12.92 -12.09 -6.92
N SER A 225 -12.21 -12.66 -7.91
CA SER A 225 -11.59 -13.99 -7.80
C SER A 225 -10.40 -14.01 -6.83
N VAL A 226 -9.98 -12.85 -6.32
CA VAL A 226 -8.84 -12.66 -5.40
C VAL A 226 -7.55 -13.25 -5.98
N PRO A 227 -7.09 -12.72 -7.14
CA PRO A 227 -5.93 -13.28 -7.83
C PRO A 227 -4.65 -13.03 -7.03
N GLY A 228 -3.58 -13.75 -7.38
CA GLY A 228 -2.27 -13.67 -6.70
C GLY A 228 -1.79 -12.25 -6.35
N PRO A 229 -1.93 -11.23 -7.23
CA PRO A 229 -1.53 -9.86 -6.90
C PRO A 229 -2.35 -9.22 -5.78
N VAL A 230 -3.65 -9.56 -5.66
CA VAL A 230 -4.49 -9.08 -4.54
C VAL A 230 -4.02 -9.71 -3.23
N ILE A 231 -3.69 -11.01 -3.25
CA ILE A 231 -3.14 -11.73 -2.08
C ILE A 231 -1.79 -11.13 -1.68
N ALA A 232 -0.89 -10.89 -2.63
CA ALA A 232 0.42 -10.29 -2.37
C ALA A 232 0.30 -8.89 -1.74
N ALA A 233 -0.58 -8.04 -2.29
CA ALA A 233 -0.86 -6.72 -1.70
C ALA A 233 -1.43 -6.83 -0.28
N ALA A 234 -2.31 -7.80 -0.03
CA ALA A 234 -2.88 -8.04 1.29
C ALA A 234 -1.83 -8.48 2.30
N LYS A 235 -0.96 -9.42 1.93
CA LYS A 235 0.15 -9.89 2.76
C LYS A 235 1.14 -8.78 3.10
N ILE A 236 1.50 -7.92 2.13
CA ILE A 236 2.34 -6.74 2.39
C ILE A 236 1.70 -5.87 3.47
N GLY A 237 0.42 -5.52 3.31
CA GLY A 237 -0.32 -4.73 4.29
C GLY A 237 -0.36 -5.39 5.66
N ARG A 238 -0.66 -6.68 5.72
CA ARG A 238 -0.74 -7.48 6.94
C ARG A 238 0.59 -7.55 7.67
N PHE A 239 1.68 -7.91 6.98
CA PHE A 239 3.00 -8.01 7.58
C PHE A 239 3.46 -6.68 8.18
N MET A 240 3.30 -5.58 7.46
CA MET A 240 3.69 -4.27 7.99
C MET A 240 2.84 -3.85 9.19
N ASN A 241 1.52 -4.10 9.14
CA ASN A 241 0.60 -3.82 10.24
C ASN A 241 0.97 -4.64 11.49
N ASP A 242 1.20 -5.94 11.35
CA ASP A 242 1.47 -6.85 12.46
C ASP A 242 2.83 -6.57 13.10
N ILE A 243 3.87 -6.26 12.32
CA ILE A 243 5.18 -5.85 12.88
C ILE A 243 5.03 -4.54 13.67
N ALA A 244 4.34 -3.54 13.12
CA ALA A 244 4.12 -2.28 13.82
C ALA A 244 3.32 -2.47 15.12
N ALA A 245 2.30 -3.32 15.11
CA ALA A 245 1.51 -3.65 16.29
C ALA A 245 2.33 -4.38 17.35
N PHE A 246 3.20 -5.32 16.94
CA PHE A 246 4.08 -6.06 17.85
C PHE A 246 5.07 -5.12 18.57
N GLU A 247 5.74 -4.24 17.83
CA GLU A 247 6.71 -3.26 18.37
C GLU A 247 6.07 -2.27 19.36
N ARG A 248 4.82 -1.87 19.10
CA ARG A 248 4.08 -0.95 19.98
C ARG A 248 3.42 -1.62 21.18
N ARG A 249 3.61 -2.93 21.37
CA ARG A 249 2.88 -3.78 22.32
C ARG A 249 1.38 -3.75 22.05
N LYS A 250 0.94 -4.71 21.24
CA LYS A 250 -0.45 -4.96 20.85
C LYS A 250 -1.44 -4.88 22.03
N CYS A 251 -2.69 -4.52 21.73
CA CYS A 251 -3.78 -4.55 22.70
C CYS A 251 -3.97 -5.95 23.29
N LYS A 252 -4.21 -6.01 24.61
CA LYS A 252 -4.52 -7.28 25.29
C LYS A 252 -5.85 -7.83 24.77
N GLY A 253 -5.85 -9.08 24.30
CA GLY A 253 -7.05 -9.81 23.87
C GLY A 253 -7.18 -10.01 22.36
N ASP A 254 -6.31 -9.39 21.55
CA ASP A 254 -6.29 -9.64 20.11
C ASP A 254 -5.72 -11.04 19.80
N VAL A 255 -6.09 -11.59 18.63
CA VAL A 255 -5.52 -12.83 18.09
C VAL A 255 -4.00 -12.71 17.93
N ALA A 256 -3.24 -13.80 17.98
CA ALA A 256 -1.82 -13.78 17.66
C ALA A 256 -1.54 -13.17 16.27
N SER A 257 -0.61 -12.22 16.20
CA SER A 257 -0.10 -11.62 14.96
C SER A 257 0.78 -12.59 14.16
N THR A 258 1.11 -12.25 12.92
CA THR A 258 2.07 -13.03 12.11
C THR A 258 3.41 -13.20 12.84
N VAL A 259 3.85 -12.17 13.57
CA VAL A 259 5.12 -12.21 14.34
C VAL A 259 5.00 -13.23 15.48
N GLU A 260 3.93 -13.17 16.27
CA GLU A 260 3.71 -14.07 17.40
C GLU A 260 3.48 -15.52 16.95
N CYS A 261 2.73 -15.74 15.88
CA CYS A 261 2.55 -17.07 15.29
C CYS A 261 3.88 -17.64 14.80
N TYR A 262 4.72 -16.83 14.13
CA TYR A 262 6.04 -17.29 13.69
C TYR A 262 6.97 -17.63 14.87
N ILE A 263 6.98 -16.80 15.92
CA ILE A 263 7.71 -17.09 17.17
C ILE A 263 7.27 -18.43 17.76
N ASN A 264 5.96 -18.67 17.84
CA ASN A 264 5.41 -19.88 18.44
C ASN A 264 5.71 -21.13 17.61
N ASP A 265 5.57 -21.07 16.29
CA ASP A 265 5.77 -22.21 15.40
C ASP A 265 7.24 -22.64 15.31
N HIS A 266 8.16 -21.68 15.43
CA HIS A 266 9.59 -21.91 15.21
C HIS A 266 10.46 -21.82 16.48
N GLY A 267 9.90 -21.38 17.61
CA GLY A 267 10.63 -21.23 18.88
C GLY A 267 11.75 -20.19 18.83
N VAL A 268 11.57 -19.13 18.04
CA VAL A 268 12.59 -18.08 17.78
C VAL A 268 12.30 -16.78 18.51
N THR A 269 13.26 -15.85 18.54
CA THR A 269 13.03 -14.50 19.10
C THR A 269 12.19 -13.62 18.17
N GLY A 270 11.66 -12.52 18.70
CA GLY A 270 10.91 -11.54 17.90
C GLY A 270 11.75 -10.94 16.78
N GLU A 271 13.03 -10.67 17.02
CA GLU A 271 13.94 -10.14 16.00
C GLU A 271 14.13 -11.11 14.84
N VAL A 272 14.27 -12.42 15.14
CA VAL A 272 14.39 -13.47 14.11
C VAL A 272 13.08 -13.62 13.33
N ALA A 273 11.94 -13.57 14.01
CA ALA A 273 10.63 -13.62 13.36
C ALA A 273 10.39 -12.41 12.45
N ILE A 274 10.69 -11.19 12.91
CA ILE A 274 10.58 -9.95 12.12
C ILE A 274 11.50 -10.02 10.90
N ALA A 275 12.77 -10.39 11.08
CA ALA A 275 13.70 -10.53 9.97
C ALA A 275 13.20 -11.52 8.92
N ARG A 276 12.61 -12.66 9.34
CA ARG A 276 12.00 -13.59 8.41
C ARG A 276 10.80 -12.97 7.69
N ILE A 277 9.90 -12.32 8.41
CA ILE A 277 8.71 -11.71 7.81
C ILE A 277 9.10 -10.60 6.83
N ASP A 278 10.16 -9.83 7.11
CA ASP A 278 10.71 -8.87 6.14
C ASP A 278 11.19 -9.59 4.86
N THR A 279 11.82 -10.77 4.93
CA THR A 279 12.14 -11.55 3.72
C THR A 279 10.91 -12.00 2.95
N LEU A 280 9.82 -12.35 3.64
CA LEU A 280 8.55 -12.73 3.00
C LEU A 280 7.87 -11.50 2.36
N LEU A 281 7.97 -10.33 3.00
CA LEU A 281 7.50 -9.07 2.45
C LEU A 281 8.24 -8.73 1.14
N GLU A 282 9.55 -8.95 1.06
CA GLU A 282 10.33 -8.81 -0.18
C GLU A 282 9.84 -9.76 -1.29
N VAL A 283 9.51 -11.01 -0.94
CA VAL A 283 8.93 -11.98 -1.88
C VAL A 283 7.61 -11.46 -2.46
N GLU A 284 6.72 -10.90 -1.64
CA GLU A 284 5.42 -10.41 -2.12
C GLU A 284 5.54 -9.14 -2.98
N TRP A 285 6.54 -8.28 -2.74
CA TRP A 285 6.85 -7.17 -3.66
C TRP A 285 7.28 -7.67 -5.04
N ARG A 286 8.10 -8.72 -5.10
CA ARG A 286 8.51 -9.37 -6.36
C ARG A 286 7.32 -10.00 -7.06
N THR A 287 6.40 -10.63 -6.33
CA THR A 287 5.13 -11.16 -6.87
C THR A 287 4.31 -10.05 -7.53
N LEU A 288 4.18 -8.88 -6.88
CA LEU A 288 3.50 -7.73 -7.49
C LEU A 288 4.22 -7.24 -8.75
N ASN A 289 5.54 -7.17 -8.74
CA ASN A 289 6.34 -6.77 -9.91
C ASN A 289 6.13 -7.72 -11.08
N GLN A 290 6.19 -9.02 -10.84
CA GLN A 290 5.96 -10.07 -11.83
C GLN A 290 4.57 -9.94 -12.48
N ALA A 291 3.55 -9.69 -11.66
CA ALA A 291 2.17 -9.55 -12.11
C ALA A 291 1.99 -8.46 -13.18
N ARG A 292 2.82 -7.42 -13.21
CA ARG A 292 2.76 -6.33 -14.21
C ARG A 292 3.04 -6.83 -15.61
N PHE A 293 3.90 -7.84 -15.73
CA PHE A 293 4.29 -8.43 -17.00
C PHE A 293 3.30 -9.50 -17.46
N GLU A 294 2.73 -10.25 -16.51
CA GLU A 294 1.80 -11.36 -16.77
C GLU A 294 0.37 -10.89 -17.04
N ASN A 295 -0.08 -9.81 -16.39
CA ASN A 295 -1.48 -9.37 -16.43
C ASN A 295 -1.64 -8.06 -17.22
N ARG A 296 -1.04 -7.98 -18.42
CA ARG A 296 -1.03 -6.73 -19.23
C ARG A 296 -2.42 -6.17 -19.51
N ALA A 297 -3.40 -7.03 -19.78
CA ALA A 297 -4.78 -6.61 -20.02
C ALA A 297 -5.43 -5.98 -18.77
N MET A 298 -4.99 -6.37 -17.57
CA MET A 298 -5.50 -5.85 -16.29
C MET A 298 -4.59 -4.77 -15.70
N LEU A 299 -3.66 -4.20 -16.49
CA LEU A 299 -2.66 -3.27 -15.96
C LEU A 299 -3.26 -2.06 -15.22
N PRO A 300 -4.36 -1.41 -15.69
CA PRO A 300 -4.98 -0.31 -14.94
C PRO A 300 -5.53 -0.74 -13.58
N ALA A 301 -6.09 -1.94 -13.47
CA ALA A 301 -6.57 -2.51 -12.21
C ALA A 301 -5.40 -2.86 -11.29
N LEU A 302 -4.38 -3.51 -11.85
CA LEU A 302 -3.18 -3.89 -11.13
C LEU A 302 -2.42 -2.67 -10.58
N GLN A 303 -2.38 -1.55 -11.31
CA GLN A 303 -1.77 -0.31 -10.81
C GLN A 303 -2.47 0.23 -9.55
N ARG A 304 -3.80 0.08 -9.43
CA ARG A 304 -4.54 0.42 -8.20
C ARG A 304 -4.21 -0.54 -7.06
N ILE A 305 -4.14 -1.85 -7.34
CA ILE A 305 -3.72 -2.87 -6.35
C ILE A 305 -2.32 -2.57 -5.81
N ILE A 306 -1.38 -2.25 -6.68
CA ILE A 306 -0.02 -1.83 -6.31
C ILE A 306 -0.07 -0.52 -5.51
N GLY A 307 -0.91 0.44 -5.91
CA GLY A 307 -1.14 1.68 -5.16
C GLY A 307 -1.58 1.42 -3.73
N LEU A 308 -2.47 0.45 -3.53
CA LEU A 308 -2.93 0.03 -2.21
C LEU A 308 -1.79 -0.62 -1.40
N ALA A 309 -0.98 -1.49 -2.00
CA ALA A 309 0.20 -2.05 -1.35
C ALA A 309 1.21 -0.95 -0.92
N ARG A 310 1.42 0.06 -1.77
CA ARG A 310 2.27 1.23 -1.45
C ARG A 310 1.70 2.09 -0.31
N SER A 311 0.38 2.09 -0.11
CA SER A 311 -0.21 2.80 1.02
C SER A 311 0.16 2.16 2.36
N ALA A 312 0.45 0.85 2.40
CA ALA A 312 0.91 0.20 3.61
C ALA A 312 2.24 0.80 4.10
N THR A 313 3.16 1.14 3.19
CA THR A 313 4.40 1.83 3.57
C THR A 313 4.13 3.24 4.07
N PHE A 314 3.08 3.91 3.60
CA PHE A 314 2.70 5.21 4.12
C PHE A 314 2.21 5.14 5.59
N PHE A 315 1.47 4.09 5.94
CA PHE A 315 0.88 3.94 7.28
C PHE A 315 1.81 3.27 8.30
N PHE A 316 2.62 2.31 7.84
CA PHE A 316 3.32 1.37 8.73
C PHE A 316 4.85 1.43 8.64
N ASP A 317 5.39 2.37 7.87
CA ASP A 317 6.82 2.61 7.80
C ASP A 317 7.43 2.97 9.16
N ASN A 318 8.72 2.69 9.33
CA ASN A 318 9.46 2.80 10.58
C ASN A 318 8.79 2.02 11.73
N ARG A 319 8.06 0.95 11.39
CA ARG A 319 7.29 0.10 12.33
C ARG A 319 6.28 0.92 13.16
N ASN A 320 5.77 2.01 12.60
CA ASN A 320 4.75 2.83 13.25
C ASN A 320 3.35 2.35 12.92
N ASP A 321 2.36 2.78 13.71
CA ASP A 321 0.96 2.65 13.34
C ASP A 321 0.36 4.04 13.16
N ALA A 322 0.63 4.62 11.98
CA ALA A 322 0.13 5.94 11.62
C ALA A 322 -1.35 5.92 11.21
N TYR A 323 -1.89 4.73 10.93
CA TYR A 323 -3.31 4.51 10.64
C TYR A 323 -4.15 4.72 11.90
N THR A 324 -3.81 4.04 13.01
CA THR A 324 -4.50 4.20 14.29
C THR A 324 -4.10 5.50 15.01
N SER A 325 -2.82 5.88 14.95
CA SER A 325 -2.28 7.09 15.58
C SER A 325 -1.84 8.11 14.53
N SER A 326 -2.79 8.91 14.07
CA SER A 326 -2.61 9.92 13.01
C SER A 326 -1.65 11.08 13.36
N LYS A 327 -1.08 11.11 14.58
CA LYS A 327 -0.08 12.10 14.99
C LYS A 327 1.09 12.20 14.01
N HIS A 328 1.49 11.09 13.41
CA HIS A 328 2.57 11.02 12.42
C HIS A 328 2.13 11.47 11.02
N LEU A 329 0.82 11.49 10.74
CA LEU A 329 0.26 11.89 9.44
C LEU A 329 -0.16 13.36 9.37
N ARG A 330 -0.27 14.06 10.52
CA ARG A 330 -0.80 15.43 10.57
C ARG A 330 -0.14 16.36 9.55
N ARG A 331 1.20 16.41 9.51
CA ARG A 331 1.92 17.29 8.57
C ARG A 331 1.64 16.91 7.11
N THR A 332 1.53 15.62 6.83
CA THR A 332 1.25 15.12 5.48
C THR A 332 -0.18 15.39 5.05
N ILE A 333 -1.15 15.23 5.95
CA ILE A 333 -2.55 15.57 5.72
C ILE A 333 -2.66 17.08 5.47
N GLU A 334 -1.99 17.90 6.29
CA GLU A 334 -1.92 19.35 6.07
C GLU A 334 -1.36 19.68 4.68
N SER A 335 -0.28 19.04 4.23
CA SER A 335 0.29 19.29 2.89
C SER A 335 -0.57 18.77 1.73
N PHE A 336 -1.35 17.71 1.94
CA PHE A 336 -2.18 17.14 0.88
C PHE A 336 -3.54 17.79 0.72
N PHE A 337 -4.12 18.31 1.80
CA PHE A 337 -5.52 18.73 1.81
C PHE A 337 -5.74 20.15 2.34
N VAL A 338 -4.75 20.77 2.99
CA VAL A 338 -4.92 22.08 3.63
C VAL A 338 -4.05 23.15 2.99
N LYS A 339 -2.77 22.84 2.75
CA LYS A 339 -1.80 23.75 2.18
C LYS A 339 -1.67 23.47 0.69
N PRO A 340 -2.06 24.39 -0.20
CA PRO A 340 -1.73 24.28 -1.61
C PRO A 340 -0.21 24.40 -1.79
N ILE A 341 0.30 23.91 -2.93
CA ILE A 341 1.71 24.09 -3.31
C ILE A 341 1.98 25.55 -3.66
#